data_AF-A0A7Y4SRN1-F1
#
_entry.id   AF-A0A7Y4SRN1-F1
#
_cell.length_a   1.000
_cell.length_b   1.000
_cell.length_c   1.000
_cell.angle_alpha   90.00
_cell.angle_beta   90.00
_cell.angle_gamma   90.00
#
_symmetry.space_group_name_H-M   'P 1'
#
loop_
_entity.id
_entity.type
_entity.pdbx_description
1 polymer ?
#
loop_
_entity_poly.entity_id
_entity_poly.type
_entity_poly.pdbx_seq_one_letter_code
_entity_poly.pdbx_strand_id
1 'polypeptide(L)'
;MNCRQNEEKVFPSLFEELDGGFVEARLHTDGDRGEELSQFQEQLARSIATPLYLVLDPDTERVLAGPLGGTVSVSGFREFLAKAKRAGEHVKVGSR
;
A
#
# COMPACT_ATOMS: atom_id res chain seq x y z
N MET A 1 -9.40 13.14 -6.76
CA MET A 1 -8.92 14.31 -5.97
C MET A 1 -8.30 13.92 -4.61
N ASN A 2 -8.31 12.64 -4.21
CA ASN A 2 -7.92 12.25 -2.86
C ASN A 2 -6.43 11.81 -2.73
N CYS A 3 -5.73 11.51 -3.83
CA CYS A 3 -4.33 11.04 -3.79
C CYS A 3 -3.37 12.09 -3.23
N ARG A 4 -3.36 13.28 -3.84
CA ARG A 4 -2.50 14.41 -3.43
C ARG A 4 -2.73 14.85 -1.98
N GLN A 5 -3.97 14.77 -1.50
CA GLN A 5 -4.29 15.12 -0.12
C GLN A 5 -3.63 14.17 0.90
N ASN A 6 -3.58 12.87 0.60
CA ASN A 6 -2.89 11.91 1.46
C ASN A 6 -1.37 12.12 1.40
N GLU A 7 -0.82 12.36 0.22
CA GLU A 7 0.63 12.64 0.05
C GLU A 7 1.08 13.89 0.81
N GLU A 8 0.29 14.96 0.82
CA GLU A 8 0.66 16.22 1.48
C GLU A 8 0.41 16.20 2.99
N LYS A 9 -0.59 15.46 3.48
CA LYS A 9 -1.03 15.54 4.89
C LYS A 9 -0.72 14.31 5.72
N VAL A 10 -0.71 13.13 5.10
CA VAL A 10 -0.59 11.86 5.82
C VAL A 10 0.84 11.36 5.75
N PHE A 11 1.43 11.29 4.56
CA PHE A 11 2.73 10.66 4.34
C PHE A 11 3.90 11.32 5.08
N PRO A 12 3.98 12.67 5.20
CA PRO A 12 5.06 13.31 5.95
C PRO A 12 5.07 12.91 7.43
N SER A 13 3.90 12.57 7.99
CA SER A 13 3.76 12.14 9.39
C SER A 13 4.08 10.66 9.61
N LEU A 14 4.38 9.92 8.54
CA LEU A 14 4.65 8.47 8.55
C LEU A 14 6.07 8.13 8.07
N PHE A 15 6.92 9.14 7.89
CA PHE A 15 8.24 8.99 7.28
C PHE A 15 9.07 7.92 7.98
N GLU A 16 9.14 7.94 9.31
CA GLU A 16 9.90 6.97 10.09
C GLU A 16 9.37 5.54 9.93
N GLU A 17 8.04 5.37 9.90
CA GLU A 17 7.43 4.06 9.73
C GLU A 17 7.65 3.47 8.35
N LEU A 18 7.64 4.31 7.32
CA LEU A 18 7.85 3.95 5.91
C LEU A 18 9.32 3.65 5.63
N ASP A 19 10.24 4.54 6.02
CA ASP A 19 11.68 4.39 5.80
C ASP A 19 12.25 3.19 6.58
N GLY A 20 11.73 2.93 7.78
CA GLY A 20 12.23 1.88 8.67
C GLY A 20 11.82 0.44 8.32
N GLY A 21 11.17 0.18 7.18
CA GLY A 21 10.81 -1.21 6.83
C GLY A 21 9.90 -1.42 5.63
N PHE A 22 9.62 -0.40 4.82
CA PHE A 22 8.88 -0.54 3.59
C PHE A 22 9.66 0.05 2.41
N VAL A 23 9.42 -0.49 1.22
CA VAL A 23 9.88 0.10 -0.03
C VAL A 23 8.65 0.67 -0.74
N GLU A 24 8.68 1.95 -1.08
CA GLU A 24 7.57 2.59 -1.78
C GLU A 24 7.62 2.26 -3.29
N ALA A 25 6.50 1.78 -3.82
CA ALA A 25 6.27 1.62 -5.25
C ALA A 25 4.98 2.35 -5.65
N ARG A 26 5.10 3.31 -6.58
CA ARG A 26 3.97 4.09 -7.10
C ARG A 26 3.55 3.59 -8.47
N LEU A 27 2.28 3.26 -8.63
CA LEU A 27 1.70 2.87 -9.91
C LEU A 27 0.68 3.92 -10.32
N HIS A 28 0.92 4.55 -11.47
CA HIS A 28 0.07 5.58 -12.04
C HIS A 28 -0.77 4.99 -13.17
N THR A 29 -2.10 5.02 -13.04
CA THR A 29 -3.03 4.46 -14.04
C THR A 29 -3.37 5.44 -15.18
N ASP A 30 -2.79 6.64 -15.18
CA ASP A 30 -2.98 7.70 -16.17
C ASP A 30 -1.76 7.90 -17.10
N GLY A 31 -0.70 7.12 -16.94
CA GLY A 31 0.49 7.13 -17.81
C GLY A 31 0.40 6.18 -19.01
N ASP A 32 1.52 6.01 -19.71
CA ASP A 32 1.61 5.19 -20.95
C ASP A 32 1.18 3.71 -20.76
N ARG A 33 1.30 3.18 -19.54
CA ARG A 33 0.85 1.83 -19.15
C ARG A 33 -0.46 1.85 -18.35
N GLY A 34 -1.23 2.94 -18.45
CA GLY A 34 -2.37 3.20 -17.57
C GLY A 34 -3.45 2.13 -17.61
N GLU A 35 -3.79 1.64 -18.81
CA GLU A 35 -4.78 0.57 -18.99
C GLU A 35 -4.33 -0.75 -18.35
N GLU A 36 -3.08 -1.16 -18.60
CA GLU A 36 -2.48 -2.36 -18.01
C GLU A 36 -2.46 -2.27 -16.48
N LEU A 37 -2.05 -1.12 -15.94
CA LEU A 37 -1.99 -0.89 -14.50
C LEU A 37 -3.38 -0.81 -13.87
N SER A 38 -4.38 -0.27 -14.57
CA SER A 38 -5.77 -0.27 -14.10
C SER A 38 -6.35 -1.67 -14.04
N GLN A 39 -6.09 -2.52 -15.04
CA GLN A 39 -6.48 -3.92 -15.04
C GLN A 39 -5.78 -4.68 -13.91
N PHE A 40 -4.49 -4.43 -13.71
CA PHE A 40 -3.73 -5.02 -12.60
C PHE A 40 -4.30 -4.60 -11.24
N GLN A 41 -4.64 -3.33 -11.07
CA GLN A 41 -5.28 -2.81 -9.85
C GLN A 41 -6.63 -3.49 -9.59
N GLU A 42 -7.46 -3.67 -10.62
CA GLU A 42 -8.73 -4.38 -10.50
C GLU A 42 -8.55 -5.86 -10.14
N GLN A 43 -7.58 -6.55 -10.75
CA GLN A 43 -7.30 -7.96 -10.47
C GLN A 43 -6.81 -8.16 -9.03
N LEU A 44 -5.85 -7.33 -8.59
CA LEU A 44 -5.19 -7.46 -7.30
C LEU A 44 -6.06 -6.97 -6.13
N ALA A 45 -6.79 -5.86 -6.33
CA ALA A 45 -7.51 -5.18 -5.27
C ALA A 45 -9.03 -5.14 -5.43
N ARG A 46 -9.56 -5.68 -6.53
CA ARG A 46 -11.00 -5.66 -6.86
C ARG A 46 -11.58 -4.24 -6.86
N SER A 47 -10.76 -3.25 -7.17
CA SER A 47 -11.13 -1.83 -7.15
C SER A 47 -10.25 -1.02 -8.10
N ILE A 48 -10.89 -0.12 -8.85
CA ILE A 48 -10.21 0.89 -9.69
C ILE A 48 -10.15 2.27 -9.02
N ALA A 49 -10.60 2.40 -7.77
CA ALA A 49 -10.62 3.67 -7.06
C ALA A 49 -9.21 4.11 -6.63
N THR A 50 -8.91 5.39 -6.77
CA THR A 50 -7.64 5.99 -6.34
C THR A 50 -7.85 7.07 -5.26
N PRO A 51 -6.99 7.21 -4.25
CA PRO A 51 -5.77 6.42 -4.02
C PRO A 51 -6.11 5.04 -3.45
N LEU A 52 -5.20 4.10 -3.68
CA LEU A 52 -5.27 2.73 -3.20
C LEU A 52 -3.88 2.29 -2.73
N TYR A 53 -3.83 1.67 -1.56
CA TYR A 53 -2.61 1.20 -0.93
C TYR A 53 -2.70 -0.28 -0.60
N LEU A 54 -1.62 -0.99 -0.88
CA LEU A 54 -1.40 -2.39 -0.54
C LEU A 54 -0.01 -2.50 0.08
N VAL A 55 0.17 -3.47 0.97
CA VAL A 55 1.49 -3.93 1.39
C VAL A 55 1.64 -5.36 0.94
N LEU A 56 2.73 -5.63 0.22
CA LEU A 56 3.10 -6.95 -0.29
C LEU A 56 4.34 -7.44 0.43
N ASP A 57 4.44 -8.76 0.59
CA ASP A 57 5.69 -9.43 0.88
C ASP A 57 6.53 -9.48 -0.41
N PRO A 58 7.80 -9.01 -0.39
CA PRO A 58 8.60 -8.89 -1.60
C PRO A 58 9.06 -10.23 -2.18
N ASP A 59 9.13 -11.29 -1.37
CA ASP A 59 9.63 -12.60 -1.79
C ASP A 59 8.52 -13.48 -2.35
N THR A 60 7.32 -13.38 -1.75
CA THR A 60 6.17 -14.24 -2.06
C THR A 60 5.06 -13.53 -2.82
N GLU A 61 5.18 -12.21 -3.02
CA GLU A 61 4.16 -11.32 -3.61
C GLU A 61 2.80 -11.36 -2.88
N ARG A 62 2.76 -11.97 -1.69
CA ARG A 62 1.53 -12.12 -0.92
C ARG A 62 1.12 -10.77 -0.34
N VAL A 63 -0.17 -10.45 -0.43
CA VAL A 63 -0.75 -9.28 0.23
C VAL A 63 -0.71 -9.46 1.75
N LEU A 64 0.07 -8.61 2.43
CA LEU A 64 0.18 -8.53 3.88
C LEU A 64 -0.88 -7.60 4.49
N ALA A 65 -1.27 -6.54 3.77
CA ALA A 65 -2.35 -5.65 4.17
C ALA A 65 -3.00 -4.94 2.96
N GLY A 66 -4.30 -4.66 3.10
CA GLY A 66 -5.09 -3.86 2.17
C GLY A 66 -6.24 -4.65 1.53
N PRO A 67 -6.93 -4.06 0.53
CA PRO A 67 -6.74 -2.69 0.05
C PRO A 67 -7.16 -1.63 1.09
N LEU A 68 -6.41 -0.52 1.14
CA LEU A 68 -6.77 0.70 1.86
C LEU A 68 -6.94 1.82 0.83
N GLY A 69 -8.09 2.48 0.78
CA GLY A 69 -8.36 3.51 -0.22
C GLY A 69 -9.09 4.73 0.31
N GLY A 70 -9.15 5.77 -0.52
CA GLY A 70 -9.83 7.03 -0.19
C GLY A 70 -9.02 7.93 0.76
N THR A 71 -9.71 8.81 1.47
CA THR A 71 -9.09 9.70 2.47
C THR A 71 -8.90 8.93 3.77
N VAL A 72 -7.65 8.79 4.21
CA VAL A 72 -7.30 8.05 5.42
C VAL A 72 -6.72 9.01 6.45
N SER A 73 -7.06 8.84 7.73
CA SER A 73 -6.37 9.57 8.80
C SER A 73 -4.95 9.02 9.01
N VAL A 74 -4.08 9.82 9.61
CA VAL A 74 -2.73 9.37 10.01
C VAL A 74 -2.80 8.13 10.92
N SER A 75 -3.71 8.11 11.89
CA SER A 75 -3.90 6.97 12.80
C SER A 75 -4.33 5.70 12.05
N GLY A 76 -5.29 5.80 11.14
CA GLY A 76 -5.76 4.66 10.34
C GLY A 76 -4.65 4.10 9.46
N PHE A 77 -3.81 4.97 8.89
CA PHE A 77 -2.67 4.53 8.10
C PHE A 77 -1.59 3.85 8.96
N ARG A 78 -1.32 4.34 10.17
CA ARG A 78 -0.41 3.65 11.11
C ARG A 78 -0.91 2.27 11.50
N GLU A 79 -2.20 2.14 11.78
CA GLU A 79 -2.81 0.84 12.07
C GLU A 79 -2.67 -0.13 10.89
N PHE A 80 -2.85 0.38 9.67
CA PHE A 80 -2.63 -0.37 8.43
C PHE A 80 -1.18 -0.88 8.32
N LEU A 81 -0.18 -0.01 8.51
CA LEU A 81 1.23 -0.39 8.49
C LEU A 81 1.57 -1.38 9.62
N ALA A 82 1.05 -1.18 10.83
CA ALA A 82 1.28 -2.07 11.96
C ALA A 82 0.69 -3.47 11.72
N LYS A 83 -0.50 -3.55 11.09
CA LYS A 83 -1.09 -4.82 10.68
C LYS A 83 -0.19 -5.55 9.67
N ALA A 84 0.37 -4.82 8.70
CA ALA A 84 1.25 -5.38 7.70
C ALA A 84 2.56 -5.93 8.29
N LYS A 85 3.20 -5.18 9.21
CA LYS A 85 4.43 -5.63 9.90
C LYS A 85 4.21 -6.95 10.64
N ARG A 86 3.12 -7.05 11.43
CA ARG A 86 2.77 -8.29 12.12
C ARG A 86 2.57 -9.45 11.14
N ALA A 87 1.83 -9.23 10.06
CA ALA A 87 1.61 -10.27 9.06
C ALA A 87 2.92 -10.76 8.42
N GLY A 88 3.86 -9.86 8.12
CA GLY A 88 5.18 -10.21 7.57
C GLY A 88 6.09 -10.95 8.56
N GLU A 89 6.02 -10.65 9.85
CA GLU A 89 6.76 -11.40 10.89
C GLU A 89 6.34 -12.88 10.94
N HIS A 90 5.04 -13.16 10.80
CA HIS A 90 4.53 -14.54 10.77
C HIS A 90 5.00 -15.33 9.54
N VAL A 91 5.22 -14.66 8.40
CA VAL A 91 5.71 -15.30 7.16
C VAL A 91 7.18 -15.75 7.30
N LYS A 92 8.01 -14.93 7.97
CA LYS A 92 9.43 -15.23 8.21
C LYS A 92 9.65 -16.42 9.15
N VAL A 93 8.71 -16.70 10.06
CA VAL A 93 8.79 -17.83 10.99
C VAL A 93 8.43 -19.17 10.32
N GLY A 94 7.64 -19.16 9.25
CA GLY A 94 7.21 -20.36 8.52
C GLY A 94 8.10 -20.77 7.34
N SER A 95 9.12 -19.98 7.01
CA SER A 95 10.06 -20.25 5.90
C SER A 95 11.38 -20.76 6.46
N ARG A 96 11.43 -22.05 6.83
CA ARG A 96 12.66 -22.79 7.14
C ARG A 96 12.62 -24.15 6.47
#